data_AF-A0A834Y184-F1
#
_entry.id   AF-A0A834Y184-F1
#
_cell.length_a   1.000
_cell.length_b   1.000
_cell.length_c   1.000
_cell.angle_alpha   90.00
_cell.angle_beta   90.00
_cell.angle_gamma   90.00
#
_symmetry.space_group_name_H-M   'P 1'
#
loop_
_entity.id
_entity.type
_entity.pdbx_description
1 polymer ?
#
loop_
_entity_poly.entity_id
_entity_poly.type
_entity_poly.pdbx_seq_one_letter_code
_entity_poly.pdbx_strand_id
1 'polypeptide(L)'
;MIRIKLNEILLILRDNRNNLDVESHAKFEFQQCQTVRDLQILNESLLDSNDRQKQFDTKIANLGGKSLQKSVAHAMITVMTDNVGAEVTWAGLKKDTVAISKLKIGELIISGIMLNKPQASENNVQEHMKDWIRRSSQRVAAAKKRLENKNNPTNLVRD
;
A
#
# COMPACT_ATOMS: atom_id res chain seq x y z
N MET A 1 -18.84 50.95 -7.96
CA MET A 1 -19.11 49.69 -8.70
C MET A 1 -17.96 48.68 -8.59
N ILE A 2 -16.70 49.05 -8.87
CA ILE A 2 -15.54 48.13 -8.79
C ILE A 2 -15.26 47.60 -7.37
N ARG A 3 -15.36 48.45 -6.34
CA ARG A 3 -15.17 48.04 -4.92
C ARG A 3 -16.19 47.01 -4.42
N ILE A 4 -17.41 47.03 -4.96
CA ILE A 4 -18.48 46.10 -4.56
C ILE A 4 -18.14 44.70 -5.07
N LYS A 5 -17.76 44.58 -6.35
CA LYS A 5 -17.33 43.31 -6.96
C LYS A 5 -16.08 42.73 -6.29
N LEU A 6 -15.15 43.58 -5.86
CA LEU A 6 -13.96 43.14 -5.10
C LEU A 6 -14.33 42.54 -3.74
N ASN A 7 -15.29 43.14 -3.02
CA ASN A 7 -15.75 42.62 -1.74
C ASN A 7 -16.49 41.28 -1.90
N GLU A 8 -17.30 41.13 -2.95
CA GLU A 8 -17.97 39.86 -3.27
C GLU A 8 -16.96 38.74 -3.58
N ILE A 9 -15.93 39.05 -4.37
CA ILE A 9 -14.85 38.09 -4.67
C ILE A 9 -14.08 37.71 -3.40
N LEU A 10 -13.78 38.68 -2.53
CA LEU A 10 -13.09 38.41 -1.26
C LEU A 10 -13.96 37.57 -0.30
N LEU A 11 -15.27 37.76 -0.29
CA LEU A 11 -16.20 36.92 0.49
C LEU A 11 -16.19 35.48 -0.02
N ILE A 12 -16.30 35.28 -1.34
CA ILE A 12 -16.26 33.94 -1.96
C ILE A 12 -14.93 33.23 -1.66
N LEU A 13 -13.80 33.94 -1.77
CA LEU A 13 -12.49 33.36 -1.49
C LEU A 13 -12.29 33.05 0.01
N ARG A 14 -12.89 33.84 0.90
CA ARG A 14 -12.84 33.60 2.34
C ARG A 14 -13.67 32.38 2.74
N ASP A 15 -14.88 32.24 2.18
CA ASP A 15 -15.74 31.09 2.42
C ASP A 15 -15.12 29.80 1.85
N ASN A 16 -14.50 29.88 0.67
CA ASN A 16 -13.76 28.74 0.11
C ASN A 16 -12.54 28.36 0.95
N ARG A 17 -11.83 29.33 1.56
CA ARG A 17 -10.69 29.06 2.46
C ARG A 17 -11.14 28.41 3.77
N ASN A 18 -12.27 28.82 4.32
CA ASN A 18 -12.83 28.23 5.53
C ASN A 18 -13.39 26.81 5.27
N ASN A 19 -13.83 26.52 4.04
CA ASN A 19 -14.21 25.17 3.61
C ASN A 19 -13.01 24.24 3.30
N LEU A 20 -11.78 24.75 3.33
CA LEU A 20 -10.58 23.93 3.13
C LEU A 20 -10.02 23.34 4.43
N ASP A 21 -10.57 23.69 5.60
CA ASP A 21 -10.07 23.23 6.91
C ASP A 21 -11.18 23.09 7.97
N VAL A 22 -12.24 22.29 7.76
CA VAL A 22 -13.06 21.75 8.88
C VAL A 22 -13.72 20.39 8.54
N GLU A 23 -12.95 19.42 8.04
CA GLU A 23 -13.20 18.04 8.47
C GLU A 23 -11.90 17.60 9.14
N SER A 24 -11.95 17.50 10.47
CA SER A 24 -10.94 16.76 11.24
C SER A 24 -11.05 15.29 10.83
N HIS A 25 -10.55 14.97 9.65
CA HIS A 25 -10.47 13.60 9.18
C HIS A 25 -9.49 12.88 10.11
N ALA A 26 -10.02 11.96 10.90
CA ALA A 26 -9.18 11.10 11.73
C ALA A 26 -8.07 10.52 10.85
N LYS A 27 -6.82 10.66 11.31
CA LYS A 27 -5.66 10.13 10.60
C LYS A 27 -5.87 8.65 10.34
N PHE A 28 -5.89 8.26 9.08
CA PHE A 28 -6.02 6.89 8.65
C PHE A 28 -4.72 6.15 8.91
N GLU A 29 -4.73 5.28 9.90
CA GLU A 29 -3.63 4.38 10.19
C GLU A 29 -4.05 2.95 9.89
N PHE A 30 -3.17 2.20 9.24
CA PHE A 30 -3.34 0.77 8.99
C PHE A 30 -2.09 0.04 9.45
N GLN A 31 -2.31 -1.17 9.97
CA GLN A 31 -1.27 -2.12 10.33
C GLN A 31 -1.01 -3.07 9.17
N GLN A 32 0.20 -3.65 9.14
CA GLN A 32 0.54 -4.69 8.17
C GLN A 32 -0.41 -5.89 8.32
N CYS A 33 -1.06 -6.28 7.23
CA CYS A 33 -1.97 -7.42 7.18
C CYS A 33 -1.22 -8.73 7.51
N GLN A 34 -1.68 -9.42 8.54
CA GLN A 34 -1.13 -10.71 8.98
C GLN A 34 -1.88 -11.87 8.33
N THR A 35 -3.14 -11.64 7.96
CA THR A 35 -4.01 -12.60 7.27
C THR A 35 -4.62 -12.03 6.00
N VAL A 36 -5.13 -12.91 5.14
CA VAL A 36 -5.93 -12.51 3.97
C VAL A 36 -7.21 -11.78 4.38
N ARG A 37 -7.80 -12.11 5.54
CA ARG A 37 -8.98 -11.40 6.06
C ARG A 37 -8.65 -9.96 6.43
N ASP A 38 -7.49 -9.71 7.04
CA ASP A 38 -7.04 -8.34 7.33
C ASP A 38 -6.91 -7.52 6.04
N LEU A 39 -6.40 -8.13 4.97
CA LEU A 39 -6.28 -7.49 3.66
C LEU A 39 -7.65 -7.14 3.08
N GLN A 40 -8.65 -8.01 3.23
CA GLN A 40 -10.02 -7.74 2.80
C GLN A 40 -10.67 -6.62 3.61
N ILE A 41 -10.53 -6.63 4.94
CA ILE A 41 -11.03 -5.56 5.83
C ILE A 41 -10.39 -4.22 5.48
N LEU A 42 -9.08 -4.20 5.27
CA LEU A 42 -8.38 -3.00 4.83
C LEU A 42 -8.94 -2.50 3.49
N ASN A 43 -9.17 -3.41 2.54
CA ASN A 43 -9.70 -3.05 1.23
C ASN A 43 -11.12 -2.48 1.31
N GLU A 44 -12.00 -3.10 2.10
CA GLU A 44 -13.36 -2.60 2.40
C GLU A 44 -13.27 -1.18 2.98
N SER A 45 -12.40 -0.97 3.98
CA SER A 45 -12.24 0.33 4.62
C SER A 45 -11.77 1.46 3.69
N LEU A 46 -11.07 1.11 2.60
CA LEU A 46 -10.58 2.03 1.57
C LEU A 46 -11.65 2.31 0.51
N LEU A 47 -12.51 1.34 0.20
CA LEU A 47 -13.65 1.55 -0.70
C LEU A 47 -14.66 2.54 -0.09
N ASP A 48 -14.80 2.54 1.23
CA ASP A 48 -15.79 3.36 1.94
C ASP A 48 -15.45 4.86 2.02
N SER A 49 -14.20 5.27 1.73
CA SER A 49 -13.76 6.65 1.94
C SER A 49 -12.64 7.10 1.01
N ASN A 50 -12.95 8.11 0.17
CA ASN A 50 -11.96 8.78 -0.68
C ASN A 50 -10.84 9.46 0.13
N ASP A 51 -11.14 9.95 1.33
CA ASP A 51 -10.13 10.53 2.21
C ASP A 51 -9.12 9.46 2.67
N ARG A 52 -9.60 8.29 3.09
CA ARG A 52 -8.71 7.16 3.43
C ARG A 52 -7.86 6.71 2.24
N GLN A 53 -8.42 6.71 1.02
CA GLN A 53 -7.66 6.42 -0.19
C GLN A 53 -6.50 7.42 -0.39
N LYS A 54 -6.77 8.72 -0.26
CA LYS A 54 -5.73 9.77 -0.36
C LYS A 54 -4.67 9.63 0.73
N GLN A 55 -5.07 9.35 1.97
CA GLN A 55 -4.15 9.14 3.08
C GLN A 55 -3.30 7.87 2.87
N PHE A 56 -3.88 6.80 2.33
CA PHE A 56 -3.16 5.58 1.96
C PHE A 56 -2.15 5.84 0.84
N ASP A 57 -2.56 6.48 -0.26
CA ASP A 57 -1.68 6.84 -1.38
C ASP A 57 -0.50 7.68 -0.91
N THR A 58 -0.77 8.69 -0.09
CA THR A 58 0.26 9.55 0.51
C THR A 58 1.23 8.73 1.37
N LYS A 59 0.71 7.80 2.19
CA LYS A 59 1.55 6.92 3.00
C LYS A 59 2.44 6.03 2.12
N ILE A 60 1.92 5.44 1.05
CA ILE A 60 2.71 4.64 0.11
C ILE A 60 3.77 5.49 -0.61
N ALA A 61 3.40 6.67 -1.09
CA ALA A 61 4.31 7.59 -1.76
C ALA A 61 5.50 8.00 -0.88
N ASN A 62 5.27 8.11 0.43
CA ASN A 62 6.29 8.51 1.40
C ASN A 62 7.26 7.38 1.81
N LEU A 63 7.01 6.11 1.44
CA LEU A 63 7.93 5.00 1.74
C LEU A 63 9.26 5.08 0.97
N GLY A 64 9.27 5.80 -0.17
CA GLY A 64 10.47 6.04 -0.97
C GLY A 64 11.08 4.77 -1.56
N GLY A 65 12.41 4.70 -1.59
CA GLY A 65 13.18 3.61 -2.21
C GLY A 65 14.05 4.08 -3.36
N LYS A 66 15.31 3.62 -3.41
CA LYS A 66 16.29 4.09 -4.41
C LYS A 66 15.94 3.69 -5.84
N SER A 67 15.31 2.52 -6.01
CA SER A 67 14.84 1.99 -7.30
C SER A 67 13.34 1.69 -7.24
N LEU A 68 12.69 1.59 -8.41
CA LEU A 68 11.28 1.22 -8.50
C LEU A 68 10.99 -0.11 -7.80
N GLN A 69 11.81 -1.13 -8.05
CA GLN A 69 11.73 -2.43 -7.38
C GLN A 69 11.76 -2.31 -5.84
N LYS A 70 12.62 -1.42 -5.29
CA LYS A 70 12.69 -1.23 -3.83
C LYS A 70 11.48 -0.49 -3.29
N SER A 71 10.98 0.52 -4.02
CA SER A 71 9.74 1.21 -3.67
C SER A 71 8.55 0.26 -3.60
N VAL A 72 8.41 -0.60 -4.62
CA VAL A 72 7.40 -1.66 -4.63
C VAL A 72 7.58 -2.62 -3.45
N ALA A 73 8.81 -3.09 -3.19
CA ALA A 73 9.05 -4.00 -2.08
C ALA A 73 8.71 -3.40 -0.71
N HIS A 74 9.03 -2.12 -0.48
CA HIS A 74 8.69 -1.41 0.74
C HIS A 74 7.16 -1.24 0.89
N ALA A 75 6.47 -0.86 -0.18
CA ALA A 75 5.02 -0.74 -0.20
C ALA A 75 4.36 -2.08 0.14
N MET A 76 4.75 -3.16 -0.54
CA MET A 76 4.18 -4.48 -0.33
C MET A 76 4.43 -5.00 1.09
N ILE A 77 5.65 -4.86 1.63
CA ILE A 77 5.95 -5.25 3.03
C ILE A 77 5.18 -4.39 4.04
N THR A 78 4.96 -3.11 3.75
CA THR A 78 4.17 -2.24 4.65
C THR A 78 2.72 -2.69 4.70
N VAL A 79 2.16 -3.14 3.57
CA VAL A 79 0.77 -3.56 3.47
C VAL A 79 0.54 -4.96 4.00
N MET A 80 1.42 -5.92 3.70
CA MET A 80 1.18 -7.33 4.03
C MET A 80 2.46 -8.10 4.33
N THR A 81 2.32 -9.18 5.10
CA THR A 81 3.42 -10.12 5.35
C THR A 81 3.71 -11.00 4.14
N ASP A 82 4.87 -11.69 4.16
CA ASP A 82 5.20 -12.70 3.15
C ASP A 82 4.23 -13.89 3.14
N ASN A 83 3.59 -14.20 4.28
CA ASN A 83 2.56 -15.25 4.36
C ASN A 83 1.32 -14.85 3.56
N VAL A 84 0.78 -13.65 3.83
CA VAL A 84 -0.34 -13.10 3.04
C VAL A 84 0.04 -12.98 1.57
N GLY A 85 1.24 -12.49 1.27
CA GLY A 85 1.75 -12.39 -0.08
C GLY A 85 1.89 -13.74 -0.81
N ALA A 86 1.97 -14.87 -0.10
CA ALA A 86 2.01 -16.22 -0.66
C ALA A 86 0.61 -16.79 -0.97
N GLU A 87 -0.42 -16.25 -0.33
CA GLU A 87 -1.84 -16.62 -0.52
C GLU A 87 -2.56 -15.71 -1.55
N VAL A 88 -1.93 -14.58 -1.88
CA VAL A 88 -2.40 -13.63 -2.89
C VAL A 88 -1.80 -13.97 -4.25
N THR A 89 -2.56 -13.74 -5.32
CA THR A 89 -2.04 -13.75 -6.69
C THR A 89 -2.41 -12.46 -7.41
N TRP A 90 -1.77 -12.19 -8.55
CA TRP A 90 -2.12 -11.03 -9.36
C TRP A 90 -3.57 -11.09 -9.83
N ALA A 91 -3.92 -12.14 -10.59
CA ALA A 91 -5.20 -12.27 -11.29
C ALA A 91 -6.21 -13.24 -10.63
N GLY A 92 -5.83 -13.96 -9.56
CA GLY A 92 -6.72 -14.95 -8.93
C GLY A 92 -6.82 -16.29 -9.67
N LEU A 93 -5.83 -16.65 -10.48
CA LEU A 93 -5.89 -17.84 -11.35
C LEU A 93 -5.83 -19.17 -10.59
N LYS A 94 -5.35 -19.16 -9.35
CA LYS A 94 -5.35 -20.35 -8.48
C LYS A 94 -6.62 -20.36 -7.65
N LYS A 95 -7.20 -21.55 -7.49
CA LYS A 95 -8.36 -21.79 -6.63
C LYS A 95 -8.11 -21.21 -5.22
N ASP A 96 -9.09 -20.51 -4.68
CA ASP A 96 -9.09 -19.93 -3.34
C ASP A 96 -8.01 -18.86 -3.08
N THR A 97 -7.45 -18.23 -4.14
CA THR A 97 -6.50 -17.12 -3.99
C THR A 97 -7.15 -15.75 -4.22
N VAL A 98 -6.73 -14.76 -3.44
CA VAL A 98 -7.20 -13.38 -3.60
C VAL A 98 -6.45 -12.71 -4.76
N ALA A 99 -7.20 -12.13 -5.69
CA ALA A 99 -6.67 -11.38 -6.82
C ALA A 99 -6.41 -9.92 -6.43
N ILE A 100 -5.15 -9.55 -6.17
CA ILE A 100 -4.81 -8.17 -5.77
C ILE A 100 -5.14 -7.15 -6.85
N SER A 101 -5.12 -7.54 -8.13
CA SER A 101 -5.46 -6.65 -9.24
C SER A 101 -6.95 -6.25 -9.25
N LYS A 102 -7.78 -6.94 -8.47
CA LYS A 102 -9.21 -6.63 -8.30
C LYS A 102 -9.51 -5.86 -7.01
N LEU A 103 -8.49 -5.62 -6.19
CA LEU A 103 -8.61 -4.88 -4.94
C LEU A 103 -8.24 -3.42 -5.16
N LYS A 104 -8.96 -2.52 -4.49
CA LYS A 104 -8.62 -1.08 -4.44
C LYS A 104 -7.22 -0.87 -3.86
N ILE A 105 -6.79 -1.71 -2.92
CA ILE A 105 -5.41 -1.69 -2.40
C ILE A 105 -4.37 -1.81 -3.53
N GLY A 106 -4.59 -2.69 -4.51
CA GLY A 106 -3.65 -2.88 -5.61
C GLY A 106 -3.49 -1.62 -6.46
N GLU A 107 -4.61 -0.98 -6.80
CA GLU A 107 -4.67 0.29 -7.52
C GLU A 107 -3.97 1.42 -6.74
N LEU A 108 -4.24 1.54 -5.44
CA LEU A 108 -3.65 2.59 -4.60
C LEU A 108 -2.13 2.39 -4.38
N ILE A 109 -1.66 1.15 -4.29
CA ILE A 109 -0.21 0.91 -4.24
C ILE A 109 0.47 1.43 -5.52
N ILE A 110 -0.14 1.19 -6.68
CA ILE A 110 0.38 1.68 -7.97
C ILE A 110 0.36 3.22 -7.98
N SER A 111 -0.78 3.82 -7.66
CA SER A 111 -0.96 5.27 -7.57
C SER A 111 0.10 5.92 -6.67
N GLY A 112 0.20 5.46 -5.42
CA GLY A 112 1.18 5.96 -4.46
C GLY A 112 2.63 5.83 -4.92
N ILE A 113 3.00 4.71 -5.56
CA ILE A 113 4.35 4.53 -6.11
C ILE A 113 4.62 5.51 -7.25
N MET A 114 3.66 5.70 -8.16
CA MET A 114 3.79 6.61 -9.29
C MET A 114 3.86 8.08 -8.86
N LEU A 115 3.22 8.46 -7.75
CA LEU A 115 3.38 9.78 -7.14
C LEU A 115 4.84 10.03 -6.70
N ASN A 116 5.53 9.01 -6.17
CA ASN A 116 6.95 9.12 -5.78
C ASN A 116 7.92 8.93 -6.96
N LYS A 117 7.51 8.19 -7.99
CA LYS A 117 8.31 7.79 -9.15
C LYS A 117 7.59 8.17 -10.44
N PRO A 118 7.48 9.46 -10.78
CA PRO A 118 6.68 9.92 -11.92
C PRO A 118 7.14 9.38 -13.28
N GLN A 119 8.41 8.95 -13.39
CA GLN A 119 8.95 8.29 -14.58
C GLN A 119 8.59 6.81 -14.71
N ALA A 120 7.98 6.19 -13.69
CA ALA A 120 7.54 4.80 -13.76
C ALA A 120 6.19 4.71 -14.49
N SER A 121 6.06 3.76 -15.40
CA SER A 121 4.76 3.39 -15.96
C SER A 121 4.02 2.45 -15.00
N GLU A 122 2.69 2.49 -15.04
CA GLU A 122 1.84 1.55 -14.32
C GLU A 122 2.27 0.10 -14.58
N ASN A 123 2.47 -0.28 -15.84
CA ASN A 123 2.92 -1.62 -16.21
C ASN A 123 4.22 -2.03 -15.52
N ASN A 124 5.20 -1.12 -15.39
CA ASN A 124 6.45 -1.43 -14.70
C ASN A 124 6.23 -1.65 -13.19
N VAL A 125 5.34 -0.87 -12.56
CA VAL A 125 4.97 -1.06 -11.15
C VAL A 125 4.29 -2.42 -10.98
N GLN A 126 3.31 -2.73 -11.83
CA GLN A 126 2.57 -3.99 -11.82
C GLN A 126 3.51 -5.19 -11.97
N GLU A 127 4.45 -5.15 -12.92
CA GLU A 127 5.44 -6.23 -13.10
C GLU A 127 6.25 -6.46 -11.82
N HIS A 128 6.75 -5.41 -11.17
CA HIS A 128 7.45 -5.56 -9.90
C HIS A 128 6.56 -6.06 -8.76
N MET A 129 5.28 -5.69 -8.72
CA MET A 129 4.33 -6.22 -7.73
C MET A 129 4.08 -7.71 -7.95
N LYS A 130 3.83 -8.14 -9.20
CA LYS A 130 3.72 -9.56 -9.57
C LYS A 130 4.96 -10.33 -9.14
N ASP A 131 6.13 -9.76 -9.40
CA ASP A 131 7.41 -10.39 -9.07
C ASP A 131 7.63 -10.50 -7.56
N TRP A 132 7.21 -9.50 -6.80
CA TRP A 132 7.26 -9.55 -5.33
C TRP A 132 6.34 -10.65 -4.78
N ILE A 133 5.09 -10.72 -5.26
CA ILE A 133 4.07 -11.72 -4.89
C ILE A 133 4.56 -13.13 -5.20
N ARG A 134 5.06 -13.35 -6.43
CA ARG A 134 5.62 -14.63 -6.86
C ARG A 134 6.74 -15.13 -5.95
N ARG A 135 7.56 -14.22 -5.43
CA ARG A 135 8.68 -14.55 -4.53
C ARG A 135 8.25 -14.71 -3.07
N SER A 136 7.03 -14.33 -2.68
CA SER A 136 6.56 -14.42 -1.29
C SER A 136 6.64 -15.83 -0.73
N SER A 137 6.13 -16.83 -1.46
CA SER A 137 6.22 -18.23 -1.03
C SER A 137 7.67 -18.72 -0.87
N GLN A 138 8.59 -18.23 -1.70
CA GLN A 138 10.02 -18.55 -1.58
C GLN A 138 10.61 -17.93 -0.32
N ARG A 139 10.23 -16.69 0.01
CA ARG A 139 10.67 -16.01 1.25
C ARG A 139 10.15 -16.74 2.49
N VAL A 140 8.89 -17.19 2.48
CA VAL A 140 8.30 -18.02 3.56
C VAL A 140 9.06 -19.34 3.72
N ALA A 141 9.29 -20.07 2.62
CA ALA A 141 10.03 -21.34 2.66
C ALA A 141 11.47 -21.15 3.19
N ALA A 142 12.16 -20.09 2.74
CA ALA A 142 13.49 -19.76 3.21
C ALA A 142 13.50 -19.37 4.69
N ALA A 143 12.50 -18.64 5.18
CA ALA A 143 12.37 -18.29 6.59
C ALA A 143 12.17 -19.55 7.45
N LYS A 144 11.30 -20.47 7.03
CA LYS A 144 11.07 -21.75 7.72
C LYS A 144 12.35 -22.58 7.84
N LYS A 145 13.09 -22.74 6.74
CA LYS A 145 14.39 -23.45 6.73
C LYS A 145 15.42 -22.84 7.69
N ARG A 146 15.45 -21.50 7.80
CA ARG A 146 16.35 -20.81 8.74
C ARG A 146 15.98 -21.09 10.19
N LEU A 147 14.68 -21.14 10.51
CA LEU A 147 14.21 -21.47 11.85
C LEU A 147 14.51 -22.94 12.22
N GLU A 148 14.29 -23.87 11.28
CA GLU A 148 14.65 -25.29 11.45
C GLU A 148 16.14 -25.47 11.72
N ASN A 149 17.00 -24.77 10.96
CA ASN A 149 18.45 -24.82 11.16
C ASN A 149 18.90 -24.24 12.51
N LYS A 150 18.26 -23.16 12.98
CA LYS A 150 18.56 -22.54 14.27
C LYS A 150 18.15 -23.42 15.45
N ASN A 151 17.05 -24.15 15.30
CA ASN A 151 16.51 -25.04 16.34
C ASN A 151 17.11 -26.45 16.28
N ASN A 152 18.05 -26.72 15.36
CA ASN A 152 18.71 -28.02 15.26
C ASN A 152 19.80 -28.13 16.35
N PRO A 153 19.67 -29.05 17.32
CA PRO A 153 20.58 -29.15 18.46
C PRO A 153 22.04 -29.40 18.07
N THR A 154 22.32 -29.96 16.88
CA THR A 154 23.69 -30.20 16.40
C THR A 154 24.45 -28.91 16.03
N ASN A 155 23.74 -27.79 15.81
CA ASN A 155 24.34 -26.49 15.49
C ASN A 155 24.61 -25.61 16.73
N LEU A 156 24.14 -26.02 17.92
CA LEU A 156 24.33 -25.29 19.18
C LEU A 156 25.60 -25.71 19.96
N VAL A 157 26.38 -26.65 19.42
CA VAL A 157 27.59 -27.22 20.07
C VAL A 157 28.88 -26.73 19.39
N ARG A 158 28.82 -25.64 18.62
CA ARG A 158 29.97 -25.11 17.84
C ARG A 158 30.32 -23.66 18.16
N ASP A 159 30.00 -23.20 19.37
CA ASP A 159 30.49 -21.94 19.93
C ASP A 159 31.43 -22.22 21.12
#